data_AF-S9NZM8-F1
#
_entry.id   AF-S9NZM8-F1
#
_cell.length_a   1.000
_cell.length_b   1.000
_cell.length_c   1.000
_cell.angle_alpha   90.00
_cell.angle_beta   90.00
_cell.angle_gamma   90.00
#
_symmetry.space_group_name_H-M   'P 1'
#
loop_
_entity.id
_entity.type
_entity.pdbx_description
1 polymer ?
#
loop_
_entity_poly.entity_id
_entity_poly.type
_entity_poly.pdbx_seq_one_letter_code
_entity_poly.pdbx_strand_id
1 'polypeptide(L)'
;MKTEESALWFCAKIKAIRTEAGHDVEKLEALAQSPELVAEAAARFPDDPFLAAQVRTAIELELPLARRGIFLLDGPPTDEQIAELYRQNK
;
A
#
# COMPACT_ATOMS: atom_id res chain seq x y z
N MET A 1 -1.93 -13.77 -5.04
CA MET A 1 -0.58 -14.29 -4.84
C MET A 1 -0.59 -15.80 -5.02
N LYS A 2 -0.15 -16.24 -6.19
CA LYS A 2 -0.13 -17.65 -6.60
C LYS A 2 1.23 -18.33 -6.42
N THR A 3 2.31 -17.55 -6.37
CA THR A 3 3.69 -18.04 -6.23
C THR A 3 4.45 -17.28 -5.15
N GLU A 4 5.52 -17.88 -4.63
CA GLU A 4 6.44 -17.20 -3.71
C GLU A 4 7.02 -15.92 -4.33
N GLU A 5 7.40 -15.99 -5.61
CA GLU A 5 7.89 -14.83 -6.35
C GLU A 5 6.87 -13.69 -6.40
N SER A 6 5.59 -13.99 -6.67
CA SER A 6 4.51 -12.98 -6.65
C SER A 6 4.33 -12.34 -5.28
N ALA A 7 4.55 -13.11 -4.20
CA ALA A 7 4.44 -12.61 -2.83
C ALA A 7 5.61 -11.71 -2.44
N LEU A 8 6.84 -12.09 -2.82
CA LEU A 8 8.02 -11.25 -2.63
C LEU A 8 7.92 -9.95 -3.42
N TRP A 9 7.46 -10.02 -4.68
CA TRP A 9 7.23 -8.82 -5.49
C TRP A 9 6.16 -7.92 -4.88
N PHE A 10 5.05 -8.47 -4.40
CA PHE A 10 3.98 -7.72 -3.74
C PHE A 10 4.52 -6.92 -2.54
N CYS A 11 5.24 -7.58 -1.62
CA CYS A 11 5.83 -6.90 -0.46
C CYS A 11 6.84 -5.82 -0.87
N ALA A 12 7.70 -6.12 -1.85
CA ALA A 12 8.67 -5.16 -2.38
C ALA A 12 7.98 -3.95 -3.03
N LYS A 13 6.90 -4.17 -3.78
CA LYS A 13 6.18 -3.12 -4.51
C LYS A 13 5.47 -2.17 -3.55
N ILE A 14 4.80 -2.67 -2.51
CA ILE A 14 4.21 -1.81 -1.47
C ILE A 14 5.27 -0.94 -0.81
N LYS A 15 6.41 -1.54 -0.44
CA LYS A 15 7.51 -0.78 0.16
C LYS A 15 8.06 0.30 -0.77
N ALA A 16 8.20 -0.01 -2.06
CA ALA A 16 8.63 0.97 -3.06
C ALA A 16 7.63 2.13 -3.20
N ILE A 17 6.33 1.82 -3.31
CA ILE A 17 5.26 2.83 -3.39
C ILE A 17 5.29 3.74 -2.16
N ARG A 18 5.37 3.18 -0.95
CA ARG A 18 5.46 3.97 0.29
C ARG A 18 6.70 4.87 0.32
N THR A 19 7.85 4.33 -0.08
CA THR A 19 9.12 5.08 -0.11
C THR A 19 9.06 6.23 -1.10
N GLU A 20 8.48 5.99 -2.28
CA GLU A 20 8.35 7.01 -3.32
C GLU A 20 7.32 8.09 -2.95
N ALA A 21 6.20 7.68 -2.33
CA ALA A 21 5.19 8.60 -1.84
C ALA A 21 5.72 9.48 -0.70
N GLY A 22 6.53 8.92 0.21
CA GLY A 22 6.92 9.59 1.45
C GLY A 22 5.70 9.84 2.34
N HIS A 23 5.64 11.03 2.94
CA HIS A 23 4.52 11.49 3.77
C HIS A 23 3.42 12.22 2.96
N ASP A 24 3.31 11.93 1.66
CA ASP A 24 2.31 12.51 0.76
C ASP A 24 1.19 11.50 0.49
N VAL A 25 0.00 11.81 1.02
CA VAL A 25 -1.19 10.96 0.90
C VAL A 25 -1.72 10.91 -0.54
N GLU A 26 -1.73 12.04 -1.24
CA GLU A 26 -2.24 12.13 -2.61
C GLU A 26 -1.32 11.37 -3.56
N LYS A 27 0.00 11.50 -3.35
CA LYS A 27 1.00 10.74 -4.11
C LYS A 27 0.91 9.24 -3.82
N LEU A 28 0.68 8.85 -2.57
CA LEU A 28 0.47 7.44 -2.19
C LEU A 28 -0.72 6.83 -2.92
N GLU A 29 -1.85 7.54 -2.94
CA GLU A 29 -3.07 7.13 -3.64
C GLU A 29 -2.85 7.06 -5.17
N ALA A 30 -2.20 8.08 -5.75
CA ALA A 30 -1.92 8.14 -7.18
C ALA A 30 -1.00 7.00 -7.66
N LEU A 31 0.07 6.70 -6.90
CA LEU A 31 0.99 5.60 -7.23
C LEU A 31 0.31 4.23 -7.19
N ALA A 32 -0.58 4.00 -6.22
CA ALA A 32 -1.35 2.76 -6.15
C ALA A 32 -2.33 2.62 -7.33
N GLN A 33 -2.95 3.71 -7.78
CA GLN A 33 -3.87 3.70 -8.90
C GLN A 33 -3.18 3.73 -10.28
N SER A 34 -1.86 3.89 -10.33
CA SER A 34 -1.10 4.01 -11.57
C SER A 34 -1.40 2.87 -12.57
N PRO A 35 -1.59 3.18 -13.87
CA PRO A 35 -1.71 2.17 -14.91
C PRO A 35 -0.40 1.38 -15.10
N GLU A 36 0.75 1.97 -14.76
CA GLU A 36 2.06 1.32 -14.86
C GLU A 36 2.17 0.12 -13.91
N LEU A 37 1.56 0.21 -12.72
CA LEU A 37 1.49 -0.90 -11.76
C LEU A 37 0.77 -2.13 -12.37
N VAL A 38 -0.31 -1.89 -13.12
CA VAL A 38 -1.07 -2.95 -13.77
C VAL A 38 -0.26 -3.57 -14.90
N ALA A 39 0.37 -2.72 -15.73
CA ALA A 39 1.20 -3.18 -16.83
C ALA A 39 2.39 -4.02 -16.32
N GLU A 40 3.07 -3.58 -15.26
CA GLU A 40 4.19 -4.31 -14.66
C GLU A 40 3.74 -5.66 -14.09
N ALA A 41 2.65 -5.68 -13.32
CA ALA A 41 2.13 -6.91 -12.73
C ALA A 41 1.71 -7.93 -13.80
N ALA A 42 0.99 -7.47 -14.84
CA ALA A 42 0.56 -8.32 -15.95
C ALA A 42 1.74 -8.86 -16.78
N ALA A 43 2.79 -8.05 -16.97
CA ALA A 43 3.99 -8.47 -17.70
C ALA A 43 4.82 -9.51 -16.93
N ARG A 44 4.94 -9.36 -15.61
CA ARG A 44 5.76 -10.26 -14.76
C ARG A 44 5.01 -11.50 -14.31
N PHE A 45 3.73 -11.37 -14.02
CA PHE A 45 2.90 -12.42 -13.45
C PHE A 45 1.60 -12.59 -14.25
N PRO A 46 1.69 -13.02 -15.52
CA PRO A 46 0.51 -13.20 -16.38
C PRO A 46 -0.49 -14.21 -15.79
N ASP A 47 0.00 -15.17 -15.00
CA ASP A 47 -0.84 -16.16 -14.32
C ASP A 47 -1.50 -15.63 -13.04
N ASP A 48 -1.11 -14.47 -12.49
CA ASP A 48 -1.73 -13.86 -11.29
C ASP A 48 -2.39 -12.50 -11.61
N PRO A 49 -3.54 -12.50 -12.32
CA PRO A 49 -4.17 -11.27 -12.82
C PRO A 49 -4.67 -10.33 -11.71
N PHE A 50 -4.75 -10.81 -10.47
CA PHE A 50 -5.23 -10.02 -9.34
C PHE A 50 -4.11 -9.30 -8.59
N LEU A 51 -2.83 -9.56 -8.92
CA LEU A 51 -1.71 -9.08 -8.12
C LEU A 51 -1.66 -7.54 -8.01
N ALA A 52 -1.90 -6.81 -9.11
CA ALA A 52 -1.99 -5.35 -9.07
C ALA A 52 -3.17 -4.85 -8.22
N ALA A 53 -4.32 -5.53 -8.28
CA ALA A 53 -5.48 -5.20 -7.45
C ALA A 53 -5.17 -5.45 -5.96
N GLN A 54 -4.42 -6.51 -5.64
CA GLN A 54 -3.98 -6.77 -4.26
C GLN A 54 -3.08 -5.64 -3.74
N VAL A 55 -2.12 -5.16 -4.54
CA VAL A 55 -1.27 -4.01 -4.16
C VAL A 55 -2.13 -2.77 -3.92
N ARG A 56 -3.09 -2.48 -4.81
CA ARG A 56 -4.04 -1.36 -4.66
C ARG A 56 -4.80 -1.45 -3.35
N THR A 57 -5.45 -2.57 -3.09
CA THR A 57 -6.22 -2.78 -1.87
C THR A 57 -5.37 -2.63 -0.62
N ALA A 58 -4.13 -3.10 -0.63
CA ALA A 58 -3.23 -2.90 0.51
C ALA A 58 -3.00 -1.42 0.79
N ILE A 59 -2.68 -0.61 -0.22
CA ILE A 59 -2.49 0.84 -0.05
C ILE A 59 -3.80 1.55 0.32
N GLU A 60 -4.93 1.18 -0.28
CA GLU A 60 -6.25 1.74 0.03
C GLU A 60 -6.62 1.57 1.51
N LEU A 61 -6.26 0.43 2.12
CA LEU A 61 -6.45 0.18 3.55
C LEU A 61 -5.55 1.07 4.43
N GLU A 62 -4.45 1.59 3.90
CA GLU A 62 -3.51 2.47 4.60
C GLU A 62 -3.89 3.95 4.52
N LEU A 63 -4.61 4.36 3.47
CA LEU A 63 -5.01 5.76 3.26
C LEU A 63 -5.74 6.39 4.45
N PRO A 64 -6.66 5.71 5.18
CA PRO A 64 -7.29 6.29 6.36
C PRO A 64 -6.33 6.66 7.49
N LEU A 65 -5.20 5.93 7.60
CA LEU A 65 -4.13 6.22 8.55
C LEU A 65 -3.27 7.39 8.04
N ALA A 66 -2.87 7.32 6.76
CA ALA A 66 -2.04 8.35 6.14
C ALA A 66 -2.71 9.73 6.18
N ARG A 67 -4.03 9.80 5.94
CA ARG A 67 -4.86 11.02 6.08
C ARG A 67 -4.86 11.63 7.47
N ARG A 68 -4.46 10.85 8.49
CA ARG A 68 -4.33 11.29 9.90
C ARG A 68 -2.87 11.47 10.32
N GLY A 69 -1.94 11.49 9.36
CA GLY A 69 -0.52 11.67 9.61
C GLY A 69 0.19 10.39 10.08
N ILE A 70 -0.44 9.22 9.99
CA ILE A 70 0.14 7.94 10.39
C ILE A 70 0.57 7.19 9.12
N PHE A 71 1.87 7.14 8.86
CA PHE A 71 2.41 6.53 7.65
C PHE A 71 3.11 5.22 7.97
N LEU A 72 2.69 4.15 7.31
CA LEU A 72 3.31 2.81 7.47
C LEU A 72 4.72 2.73 6.86
N LEU A 73 5.20 3.81 6.26
CA LEU A 73 6.61 3.99 5.90
C LEU A 73 7.50 4.01 7.15
N ASP A 74 7.02 4.63 8.23
CA ASP A 74 7.79 4.82 9.48
C ASP A 74 7.76 3.58 10.38
N GLY A 75 6.92 2.60 10.06
CA GLY A 75 6.69 1.39 10.85
C GLY A 75 5.22 1.18 11.19
N PRO A 76 4.91 0.20 12.05
CA PRO A 76 3.55 0.01 12.53
C PRO A 76 3.08 1.21 13.37
N PRO A 77 1.78 1.52 13.41
CA PRO A 77 1.24 2.54 14.31
C PRO A 77 1.57 2.21 15.77
N THR A 78 1.89 3.24 16.55
CA THR A 78 2.13 3.11 17.99
C THR A 78 0.83 2.91 18.76
N ASP A 79 0.91 2.35 19.98
CA ASP A 79 -0.25 2.17 20.85
C ASP A 79 -0.98 3.49 21.13
N GLU A 80 -0.25 4.60 21.26
CA GLU A 80 -0.81 5.94 21.46
C GLU A 80 -1.59 6.43 20.23
N GLN A 81 -1.04 6.24 19.02
CA GLN A 81 -1.72 6.56 17.77
C GLN A 81 -2.98 5.71 17.58
N ILE A 82 -2.92 4.42 17.94
CA ILE A 82 -4.07 3.51 17.89
C ILE A 82 -5.15 3.98 18.88
N ALA A 83 -4.78 4.29 20.13
CA ALA A 83 -5.71 4.79 21.14
C ALA A 83 -6.39 6.09 20.70
N GLU A 84 -5.64 6.99 20.06
CA GLU A 84 -6.18 8.25 19.52
C GLU A 84 -7.18 8.01 18.38
N LEU A 85 -6.89 7.09 17.46
CA LEU A 85 -7.82 6.69 16.40
C LEU A 85 -9.14 6.16 16.96
N TYR A 86 -9.09 5.36 18.03
CA TYR A 86 -10.30 4.86 18.69
C TYR A 86 -11.13 5.97 19.35
N ARG A 87 -10.48 7.02 19.88
CA ARG A 87 -11.19 8.18 20.45
C ARG A 87 -11.89 9.01 19.40
N GLN A 88 -11.25 9.25 18.25
CA GLN A 88 -11.79 10.07 17.17
C GLN A 88 -12.93 9.41 16.38
N ASN A 89 -13.05 8.08 16.44
CA ASN A 89 -14.10 7.31 15.76
C ASN A 89 -15.30 6.95 16.66
N LYS A 90 -15.35 7.46 17.90
CA LYS A 90 -16.52 7.39 18.79
C LYS A 90 -17.42 8.61 18.61
#